data_AF-A0A1J4UEZ2-F1
#
_entry.id   AF-A0A1J4UEZ2-F1
#
_cell.length_a   1.000
_cell.length_b   1.000
_cell.length_c   1.000
_cell.angle_alpha   90.00
_cell.angle_beta   90.00
_cell.angle_gamma   90.00
#
_symmetry.space_group_name_H-M   'P 1'
#
loop_
_entity.id
_entity.type
_entity.pdbx_description
1 polymer ?
#
loop_
_entity_poly.entity_id
_entity_poly.type
_entity_poly.pdbx_seq_one_letter_code
_entity_poly.pdbx_strand_id
1 'polypeptide(L)'
;MSFIEPEFAQGAYSIASSVVLLSIMLSGILIGIGKAFSSRRLYSFGTEELFQSIINGAIVGGAFTITTTLDSIAGSLTASSPIFSCAGSTLADICSCALSAVYSSLSSLLQSTLHTADIIGFASKLSFTFASISSTPFFSLEQTVSTFGSFQFSLIAIMLSLNLQLLAVQFISSYAMALLLPLGIVFRSFFATRKIGGALLGMAIGAYIFLPLCIYLSLAVEDDGWGAFTSLSSSVSSFREDFGALPTSNFEESDNLQEQVENLREEGFLDRVAELLSLYSSALSLLFLQNILMPLLGLLITAVAVFHLAKIFGGELFGGVGWEII
;
A
#
# COMPACT_ATOMS: atom_id res chain seq x y z
N MET A 1 -17.33 2.05 -1.34
CA MET A 1 -16.92 2.59 -2.64
C MET A 1 -16.96 1.44 -3.62
N SER A 2 -17.92 1.42 -4.54
CA SER A 2 -18.01 0.41 -5.60
C SER A 2 -16.89 0.67 -6.61
N PHE A 3 -15.92 -0.24 -6.62
CA PHE A 3 -14.70 -0.15 -7.40
C PHE A 3 -14.97 -0.22 -8.91
N ILE A 4 -14.20 0.57 -9.65
CA ILE A 4 -14.10 0.52 -11.11
C ILE A 4 -13.79 -0.92 -11.51
N GLU A 5 -14.65 -1.52 -12.34
CA GLU A 5 -14.52 -2.93 -12.72
C GLU A 5 -13.20 -3.21 -13.48
N PRO A 6 -12.60 -4.40 -13.27
CA PRO A 6 -11.35 -4.81 -13.92
C PRO A 6 -11.42 -4.81 -15.46
N GLU A 7 -12.60 -4.67 -16.07
CA GLU A 7 -12.78 -4.43 -17.50
C GLU A 7 -12.00 -3.20 -18.01
N PHE A 8 -11.75 -2.20 -17.16
CA PHE A 8 -11.03 -0.99 -17.59
C PHE A 8 -9.58 -1.25 -17.98
N ALA A 9 -8.88 -2.17 -17.30
CA ALA A 9 -7.49 -2.49 -17.63
C ALA A 9 -7.40 -3.26 -18.96
N GLN A 10 -8.30 -4.20 -19.20
CA GLN A 10 -8.39 -4.89 -20.50
C GLN A 10 -8.80 -3.92 -21.63
N GLY A 11 -9.70 -2.99 -21.32
CA GLY A 11 -10.08 -1.89 -22.21
C GLY A 11 -8.90 -1.00 -22.58
N ALA A 12 -7.98 -0.71 -21.66
CA ALA A 12 -6.80 0.11 -21.90
C ALA A 12 -5.88 -0.48 -22.98
N TYR A 13 -5.59 -1.79 -22.90
CA TYR A 13 -4.79 -2.47 -23.92
C TYR A 13 -5.50 -2.52 -25.27
N SER A 14 -6.82 -2.72 -25.27
CA SER A 14 -7.63 -2.66 -26.48
C SER A 14 -7.54 -1.28 -27.15
N ILE A 15 -7.71 -0.19 -26.38
CA ILE A 15 -7.57 1.17 -26.86
C ILE A 15 -6.14 1.41 -27.40
N ALA A 16 -5.11 1.06 -26.65
CA ALA A 16 -3.72 1.23 -27.08
C ALA A 16 -3.43 0.47 -28.39
N SER A 17 -3.90 -0.78 -28.50
CA SER A 17 -3.75 -1.58 -29.71
C SER A 17 -4.46 -0.96 -30.92
N SER A 18 -5.64 -0.39 -30.72
CA SER A 18 -6.40 0.31 -31.76
C SER A 18 -5.69 1.56 -32.25
N VAL A 19 -5.08 2.33 -31.33
CA VAL A 19 -4.29 3.54 -31.67
C VAL A 19 -3.04 3.16 -32.46
N VAL A 20 -2.34 2.09 -32.08
CA VAL A 20 -1.18 1.59 -32.83
C VAL A 20 -1.60 1.14 -34.23
N LEU A 21 -2.70 0.40 -34.36
CA LEU A 21 -3.20 -0.09 -35.64
C LEU A 21 -3.62 1.06 -36.57
N LEU A 22 -4.30 2.07 -36.02
CA LEU A 22 -4.66 3.27 -36.76
C LEU A 22 -3.43 4.05 -37.22
N SER A 23 -2.40 4.15 -36.37
CA SER A 23 -1.11 4.78 -36.72
C SER A 23 -0.39 4.04 -37.86
N ILE A 24 -0.41 2.70 -37.86
CA ILE A 24 0.13 1.88 -38.96
C ILE A 24 -0.65 2.12 -40.25
N MET A 25 -1.99 2.13 -40.19
CA MET A 25 -2.84 2.39 -41.36
C MET A 25 -2.60 3.77 -41.96
N LEU A 26 -2.56 4.83 -41.13
CA LEU A 26 -2.27 6.20 -41.59
C LEU A 26 -0.88 6.30 -42.24
N SER A 27 0.12 5.65 -41.65
CA SER A 27 1.48 5.61 -42.20
C SER A 27 1.50 4.91 -43.58
N GLY A 28 0.78 3.80 -43.72
CA GLY A 28 0.62 3.10 -45.01
C GLY A 28 -0.04 3.97 -46.09
N ILE A 29 -1.09 4.72 -45.72
CA ILE A 29 -1.75 5.67 -46.63
C ILE A 29 -0.78 6.78 -47.06
N LEU A 30 -0.02 7.35 -46.12
CA LEU A 30 0.97 8.39 -46.42
C LEU A 30 2.07 7.90 -47.37
N ILE A 31 2.55 6.66 -47.19
CA ILE A 31 3.51 6.03 -48.11
C ILE A 31 2.89 5.88 -49.51
N GLY A 32 1.64 5.42 -49.58
CA GLY A 32 0.90 5.27 -50.84
C GLY A 32 0.73 6.59 -51.59
N ILE A 33 0.29 7.65 -50.89
CA ILE A 33 0.14 9.00 -51.44
C ILE A 33 1.51 9.56 -51.85
N GLY A 34 2.53 9.41 -51.01
CA GLY A 34 3.89 9.87 -51.30
C GLY A 34 4.44 9.27 -52.59
N LYS A 35 4.17 7.99 -52.84
CA LYS A 35 4.53 7.29 -54.08
C LYS A 35 3.70 7.76 -55.27
N ALA A 36 2.39 7.95 -55.10
CA ALA A 36 1.49 8.39 -56.17
C ALA A 36 1.85 9.79 -56.70
N PHE A 37 2.18 10.72 -55.81
CA PHE A 37 2.55 12.11 -56.16
C PHE A 37 4.05 12.31 -56.40
N SER A 38 4.87 11.24 -56.35
CA SER A 38 6.35 11.33 -56.41
C SER A 38 6.95 12.32 -55.40
N SER A 39 6.28 12.54 -54.27
CA SER A 39 6.74 13.44 -53.22
C SER A 39 7.67 12.69 -52.26
N ARG A 40 8.98 12.90 -52.43
CA ARG A 40 10.01 12.25 -51.59
C ARG A 40 9.85 12.54 -50.10
N ARG A 41 9.35 13.72 -49.75
CA ARG A 41 9.11 14.14 -48.35
C ARG A 41 7.96 13.37 -47.69
N LEU A 42 6.84 13.18 -48.40
CA LEU A 42 5.71 12.42 -47.85
C LEU A 42 6.08 10.94 -47.68
N TYR A 43 6.81 10.39 -48.66
CA TYR A 43 7.28 9.02 -48.60
C TYR A 43 8.22 8.79 -47.41
N SER A 44 9.23 9.64 -47.22
CA SER A 44 10.16 9.50 -46.09
C SER A 44 9.46 9.66 -44.75
N PHE A 45 8.55 10.64 -44.63
CA PHE A 45 7.75 10.85 -43.44
C PHE A 45 6.89 9.62 -43.12
N GLY A 46 6.18 9.07 -44.10
CA GLY A 46 5.36 7.87 -43.91
C GLY A 46 6.18 6.65 -43.50
N THR A 47 7.39 6.46 -44.06
CA THR A 47 8.28 5.36 -43.66
C THR A 47 8.84 5.52 -42.24
N GLU A 48 9.15 6.74 -41.82
CA GLU A 48 9.62 7.03 -40.46
C GLU A 48 8.52 6.80 -39.43
N GLU A 49 7.29 7.26 -39.71
CA GLU A 49 6.14 7.04 -38.83
C GLU A 49 5.77 5.55 -38.74
N LEU A 50 5.79 4.81 -39.86
CA LEU A 50 5.52 3.37 -39.86
C LEU A 50 6.48 2.60 -38.93
N PHE A 51 7.78 2.92 -39.00
CA PHE A 51 8.79 2.28 -38.15
C PHE A 51 8.57 2.60 -36.67
N GLN A 52 8.16 3.84 -36.35
CA GLN A 52 7.82 4.23 -34.99
C GLN A 52 6.58 3.51 -34.47
N SER A 53 5.53 3.36 -35.29
CA SER A 53 4.32 2.63 -34.90
C SER A 53 4.61 1.16 -34.60
N ILE A 54 5.50 0.51 -35.39
CA ILE A 54 5.95 -0.86 -35.14
C ILE A 54 6.68 -0.96 -33.79
N ILE A 55 7.61 -0.04 -33.50
CA ILE A 55 8.31 -0.01 -32.21
C ILE A 55 7.32 0.19 -31.06
N ASN A 56 6.36 1.10 -31.20
CA ASN A 56 5.35 1.34 -30.17
C ASN A 56 4.48 0.10 -29.93
N GLY A 57 4.09 -0.60 -31.00
CA GLY A 57 3.38 -1.88 -30.91
C GLY A 57 4.19 -2.94 -30.16
N ALA A 58 5.49 -3.06 -30.46
CA ALA A 58 6.38 -3.97 -29.76
C ALA A 58 6.53 -3.62 -28.26
N ILE A 59 6.60 -2.32 -27.91
CA ILE A 59 6.66 -1.85 -26.52
C ILE A 59 5.37 -2.22 -25.77
N VAL A 60 4.19 -1.93 -26.35
CA VAL A 60 2.90 -2.24 -25.73
C VAL A 60 2.72 -3.75 -25.55
N GLY A 61 3.07 -4.55 -26.57
CA GLY A 61 3.02 -6.01 -26.49
C GLY A 61 4.00 -6.59 -25.46
N GLY A 62 5.21 -6.04 -25.38
CA GLY A 62 6.20 -6.40 -24.36
C GLY A 62 5.71 -6.08 -22.95
N ALA A 63 5.15 -4.88 -22.74
CA ALA A 63 4.58 -4.48 -21.46
C ALA A 63 3.44 -5.39 -21.02
N PHE A 64 2.53 -5.75 -21.93
CA PHE A 64 1.44 -6.71 -21.67
C PHE A 64 1.96 -8.09 -21.29
N THR A 65 3.01 -8.57 -21.95
CA THR A 65 3.61 -9.87 -21.62
C THR A 65 4.26 -9.84 -20.24
N ILE A 66 4.95 -8.75 -19.90
CA ILE A 66 5.56 -8.58 -18.58
C ILE A 66 4.48 -8.54 -17.48
N THR A 67 3.42 -7.74 -17.66
CA THR A 67 2.36 -7.62 -16.64
C THR A 67 1.66 -8.96 -16.40
N THR A 68 1.29 -9.69 -17.46
CA THR A 68 0.66 -11.01 -17.33
C THR A 68 1.58 -12.05 -16.66
N THR A 69 2.89 -12.02 -16.95
CA THR A 69 3.85 -12.89 -16.24
C THR A 69 3.98 -12.52 -14.77
N LEU A 70 3.99 -11.23 -14.43
CA LEU A 70 4.06 -10.76 -13.05
C LEU A 70 2.79 -11.09 -12.28
N ASP A 71 1.61 -10.95 -12.89
CA ASP A 71 0.34 -11.36 -12.29
C ASP A 71 0.34 -12.85 -11.97
N SER A 72 0.89 -13.68 -12.87
CA SER A 72 1.03 -15.12 -12.66
C SER A 72 1.99 -15.46 -11.52
N ILE A 73 3.14 -14.77 -11.43
CA ILE A 73 4.10 -14.92 -10.34
C ILE A 73 3.47 -14.49 -9.01
N ALA A 74 2.81 -13.34 -8.99
CA ALA A 74 2.13 -12.81 -7.81
C ALA A 74 1.06 -13.78 -7.30
N GLY A 75 0.23 -14.32 -8.19
CA GLY A 75 -0.76 -15.34 -7.84
C GLY A 75 -0.15 -16.64 -7.28
N SER A 76 1.05 -17.01 -7.72
CA SER A 76 1.76 -18.18 -7.16
C SER A 76 2.34 -17.91 -5.77
N LEU A 77 2.82 -16.68 -5.51
CA LEU A 77 3.37 -16.29 -4.21
C LEU A 77 2.27 -16.13 -3.16
N THR A 78 1.10 -15.59 -3.52
CA THR A 78 -0.02 -15.43 -2.58
C THR A 78 -0.58 -16.76 -2.09
N ALA A 79 -0.58 -17.80 -2.93
CA ALA A 79 -1.06 -19.13 -2.54
C ALA A 79 -0.25 -19.76 -1.39
N SER A 80 0.97 -19.29 -1.15
CA SER A 80 1.83 -19.74 -0.04
C SER A 80 1.70 -18.88 1.24
N SER A 81 1.11 -17.70 1.13
CA SER A 81 0.71 -16.74 2.17
C SER A 81 -0.42 -17.19 3.11
N PRO A 82 -0.24 -17.78 4.32
CA PRO A 82 -1.40 -18.12 5.16
C PRO A 82 -2.15 -16.88 5.67
N ILE A 83 -1.53 -15.70 5.60
CA ILE A 83 -2.06 -14.44 6.15
C ILE A 83 -3.01 -13.75 5.15
N PHE A 84 -2.82 -13.97 3.84
CA PHE A 84 -3.55 -13.24 2.80
C PHE A 84 -4.19 -14.21 1.81
N SER A 85 -5.40 -14.69 2.13
CA SER A 85 -6.25 -15.42 1.17
C SER A 85 -6.88 -14.47 0.13
N CYS A 86 -6.06 -13.67 -0.53
CA CYS A 86 -6.50 -12.67 -1.50
C CYS A 86 -6.63 -13.30 -2.88
N ALA A 87 -7.86 -13.41 -3.37
CA ALA A 87 -8.15 -13.75 -4.75
C ALA A 87 -8.12 -12.46 -5.59
N GLY A 88 -7.28 -12.42 -6.62
CA GLY A 88 -7.16 -11.28 -7.54
C GLY A 88 -6.64 -11.74 -8.89
N SER A 89 -7.05 -11.04 -9.95
CA SER A 89 -6.61 -11.33 -11.32
C SER A 89 -5.34 -10.59 -11.71
N THR A 90 -5.09 -9.45 -11.05
CA THR A 90 -3.92 -8.60 -11.27
C THR A 90 -3.12 -8.42 -9.98
N LEU A 91 -1.83 -8.12 -10.10
CA LEU A 91 -0.95 -7.78 -8.99
C LEU A 91 -1.48 -6.60 -8.17
N ALA A 92 -2.11 -5.62 -8.82
CA ALA A 92 -2.72 -4.48 -8.13
C ALA A 92 -3.93 -4.90 -7.29
N ASP A 93 -4.78 -5.81 -7.78
CA ASP A 93 -5.92 -6.33 -7.02
C ASP A 93 -5.44 -7.09 -5.79
N ILE A 94 -4.47 -7.98 -5.98
CA ILE A 94 -3.83 -8.76 -4.91
C ILE A 94 -3.26 -7.81 -3.85
N CYS A 95 -2.49 -6.82 -4.26
CA CYS A 95 -1.88 -5.84 -3.36
C CYS A 95 -2.94 -5.03 -2.61
N SER A 96 -3.99 -4.58 -3.29
CA SER A 96 -5.06 -3.79 -2.66
C SER A 96 -5.86 -4.62 -1.65
N CYS A 97 -6.10 -5.90 -1.94
CA CYS A 97 -6.73 -6.84 -1.01
C CYS A 97 -5.85 -7.05 0.22
N ALA A 98 -4.54 -7.28 0.03
CA ALA A 98 -3.60 -7.46 1.14
C ALA A 98 -3.58 -6.22 2.04
N LEU A 99 -3.43 -5.02 1.47
CA LEU A 99 -3.47 -3.75 2.20
C LEU A 99 -4.79 -3.55 2.96
N SER A 100 -5.93 -3.91 2.36
CA SER A 100 -7.24 -3.84 3.02
C SER A 100 -7.35 -4.81 4.21
N ALA A 101 -6.82 -6.03 4.07
CA ALA A 101 -6.75 -6.99 5.15
C ALA A 101 -5.89 -6.49 6.31
N VAL A 102 -4.69 -5.93 6.02
CA VAL A 102 -3.84 -5.27 7.03
C VAL A 102 -4.60 -4.15 7.73
N TYR A 103 -5.23 -3.26 6.97
CA TYR A 103 -5.98 -2.13 7.50
C TYR A 103 -7.11 -2.58 8.44
N SER A 104 -7.88 -3.59 8.05
CA SER A 104 -8.97 -4.13 8.88
C SER A 104 -8.46 -4.74 10.19
N SER A 105 -7.32 -5.45 10.13
CA SER A 105 -6.67 -6.07 11.28
C SER A 105 -6.16 -5.00 12.25
N LEU A 106 -5.47 -3.96 11.74
CA LEU A 106 -5.02 -2.83 12.55
C LEU A 106 -6.19 -2.03 13.16
N SER A 107 -7.29 -1.89 12.44
CA SER A 107 -8.49 -1.24 12.97
C SER A 107 -9.08 -2.02 14.15
N SER A 108 -9.12 -3.35 14.07
CA SER A 108 -9.59 -4.21 15.16
C SER A 108 -8.64 -4.16 16.36
N LEU A 109 -7.32 -4.16 16.11
CA LEU A 109 -6.31 -3.98 17.16
C LEU A 109 -6.45 -2.62 17.83
N LEU A 110 -6.65 -1.53 17.07
CA LEU A 110 -6.82 -0.18 17.62
C LEU A 110 -8.04 -0.11 18.54
N GLN A 111 -9.18 -0.67 18.13
CA GLN A 111 -10.38 -0.74 18.98
C GLN A 111 -10.14 -1.55 20.28
N SER A 112 -9.43 -2.68 20.17
CA SER A 112 -9.12 -3.52 21.33
C SER A 112 -8.11 -2.85 22.27
N THR A 113 -7.18 -2.08 21.71
CA THR A 113 -6.20 -1.26 22.44
C THR A 113 -6.89 -0.10 23.16
N LEU A 114 -7.90 0.53 22.56
CA LEU A 114 -8.71 1.57 23.20
C LEU A 114 -9.42 1.02 24.43
N HIS A 115 -10.11 -0.12 24.31
CA HIS A 115 -10.73 -0.78 25.46
C HIS A 115 -9.73 -1.17 26.55
N THR A 116 -8.56 -1.66 26.16
CA THR A 116 -7.48 -1.99 27.11
C THR A 116 -7.00 -0.75 27.86
N ALA A 117 -6.80 0.36 27.14
CA ALA A 117 -6.41 1.63 27.75
C ALA A 117 -7.50 2.18 28.71
N ASP A 118 -8.78 1.99 28.38
CA ASP A 118 -9.89 2.36 29.26
C ASP A 118 -9.91 1.53 30.55
N ILE A 119 -9.66 0.22 30.46
CA ILE A 119 -9.56 -0.68 31.63
C ILE A 119 -8.39 -0.25 32.54
N ILE A 120 -7.21 -0.04 31.96
CA ILE A 120 -6.03 0.40 32.70
C ILE A 120 -6.25 1.80 33.28
N GLY A 121 -6.89 2.69 32.51
CA GLY A 121 -7.25 4.05 32.92
C GLY A 121 -8.23 4.06 34.10
N PHE A 122 -9.23 3.20 34.05
CA PHE A 122 -10.16 2.98 35.16
C PHE A 122 -9.42 2.48 36.40
N ALA A 123 -8.60 1.43 36.27
CA ALA A 123 -7.81 0.87 37.36
C ALA A 123 -6.86 1.91 38.00
N SER A 124 -6.23 2.77 37.19
CA SER A 124 -5.33 3.83 37.66
C SER A 124 -6.03 4.89 38.53
N LYS A 125 -7.33 5.10 38.32
CA LYS A 125 -8.15 6.08 39.05
C LYS A 125 -8.87 5.51 40.27
N LEU A 126 -8.74 4.20 40.52
CA LEU A 126 -9.28 3.58 41.72
C LEU A 126 -8.64 4.23 42.95
N SER A 127 -9.49 4.82 43.79
CA SER A 127 -9.08 5.43 45.04
C SER A 127 -9.94 4.87 46.17
N PHE A 128 -9.28 4.46 47.25
CA PHE A 128 -9.94 3.97 48.44
C PHE A 128 -9.79 5.02 49.52
N THR A 129 -10.92 5.48 50.06
CA THR A 129 -10.94 6.45 51.16
C THR A 129 -11.45 5.75 52.41
N PHE A 130 -10.57 5.54 53.38
CA PHE A 130 -10.90 4.97 54.68
C PHE A 130 -10.80 6.08 55.74
N ALA A 131 -11.97 6.57 56.18
CA ALA A 131 -12.11 7.71 57.09
C ALA A 131 -11.39 8.99 56.62
N SER A 132 -10.09 9.13 56.90
CA SER A 132 -9.26 10.28 56.52
C SER A 132 -8.03 9.91 55.67
N ILE A 133 -7.80 8.62 55.41
CA ILE A 133 -6.68 8.13 54.59
C ILE A 133 -7.22 7.80 53.21
N SER A 134 -6.65 8.44 52.18
CA SER A 134 -6.88 8.08 50.78
C SER A 134 -5.68 7.30 50.23
N SER A 135 -5.93 6.23 49.50
CA SER A 135 -4.91 5.39 48.86
C SER A 135 -5.28 5.11 47.41
N THR A 136 -4.34 5.34 46.50
CA THR A 136 -4.43 5.04 45.07
C THR A 136 -3.43 3.94 44.72
N PRO A 137 -3.79 2.66 44.92
CA PRO A 137 -2.83 1.55 44.84
C PRO A 137 -2.19 1.39 43.46
N PHE A 138 -2.83 1.91 42.42
CA PHE A 138 -2.39 1.79 41.03
C PHE A 138 -1.95 3.12 40.40
N PHE A 139 -1.50 4.08 41.21
CA PHE A 139 -1.07 5.39 40.72
C PHE A 139 0.01 5.31 39.60
N SER A 140 0.90 4.33 39.66
CA SER A 140 1.94 4.12 38.64
C SER A 140 1.39 3.78 37.24
N LEU A 141 0.14 3.30 37.14
CA LEU A 141 -0.49 3.02 35.86
C LEU A 141 -0.84 4.27 35.07
N GLU A 142 -0.93 5.45 35.70
CA GLU A 142 -1.22 6.69 34.99
C GLU A 142 -0.20 6.98 33.88
N GLN A 143 1.09 6.72 34.15
CA GLN A 143 2.15 6.82 33.14
C GLN A 143 1.98 5.78 32.03
N THR A 144 1.48 4.59 32.37
CA THR A 144 1.22 3.53 31.40
C THR A 144 0.10 3.94 30.46
N VAL A 145 -1.01 4.49 30.97
CA VAL A 145 -2.13 5.01 30.16
C VAL A 145 -1.65 6.07 29.16
N SER A 146 -0.78 7.00 29.58
CA SER A 146 -0.19 8.00 28.69
C SER A 146 0.64 7.36 27.56
N THR A 147 1.37 6.29 27.87
CA THR A 147 2.16 5.53 26.89
C THR A 147 1.26 4.81 25.88
N PHE A 148 0.17 4.18 26.35
CA PHE A 148 -0.87 3.60 25.49
C PHE A 148 -1.49 4.64 24.55
N GLY A 149 -1.74 5.86 25.02
CA GLY A 149 -2.21 6.96 24.16
C GLY A 149 -1.23 7.28 23.03
N SER A 150 0.08 7.24 23.30
CA SER A 150 1.12 7.44 22.28
C SER A 150 1.17 6.27 21.27
N PHE A 151 0.93 5.04 21.73
CA PHE A 151 0.81 3.87 20.85
C PHE A 151 -0.41 3.96 19.94
N GLN A 152 -1.56 4.39 20.47
CA GLN A 152 -2.77 4.60 19.66
C GLN A 152 -2.55 5.64 18.56
N PHE A 153 -1.89 6.76 18.87
CA PHE A 153 -1.56 7.77 17.87
C PHE A 153 -0.66 7.19 16.75
N SER A 154 0.32 6.38 17.12
CA SER A 154 1.21 5.71 16.16
C SER A 154 0.47 4.70 15.27
N LEU A 155 -0.46 3.92 15.84
CA LEU A 155 -1.32 3.01 15.07
C LEU A 155 -2.20 3.77 14.07
N ILE A 156 -2.77 4.90 14.48
CA ILE A 156 -3.56 5.77 13.59
C ILE A 156 -2.70 6.29 12.43
N ALA A 157 -1.45 6.70 12.70
CA ALA A 157 -0.53 7.14 11.66
C ALA A 157 -0.19 6.01 10.66
N ILE A 158 0.01 4.78 11.15
CA ILE A 158 0.22 3.59 10.30
C ILE A 158 -1.03 3.30 9.45
N MET A 159 -2.23 3.34 10.04
CA MET A 159 -3.48 3.15 9.31
C MET A 159 -3.69 4.20 8.22
N LEU A 160 -3.33 5.47 8.50
CA LEU A 160 -3.37 6.54 7.50
C LEU A 160 -2.39 6.27 6.35
N SER A 161 -1.16 5.84 6.66
CA SER A 161 -0.16 5.44 5.66
C SER A 161 -0.68 4.33 4.74
N LEU A 162 -1.29 3.29 5.33
CA LEU A 162 -1.89 2.18 4.59
C LEU A 162 -3.03 2.62 3.69
N ASN A 163 -3.89 3.52 4.16
CA ASN A 163 -4.97 4.06 3.36
C ASN A 163 -4.45 4.86 2.16
N LEU A 164 -3.40 5.67 2.35
CA LEU A 164 -2.73 6.39 1.27
C LEU A 164 -2.10 5.44 0.23
N GLN A 165 -1.48 4.35 0.69
CA GLN A 165 -0.92 3.33 -0.21
C GLN A 165 -2.02 2.63 -1.01
N LEU A 166 -3.13 2.27 -0.36
CA LEU A 166 -4.29 1.66 -1.02
C LEU A 166 -4.86 2.59 -2.09
N LEU A 167 -5.03 3.88 -1.79
CA LEU A 167 -5.47 4.88 -2.76
C LEU A 167 -4.47 5.05 -3.91
N ALA A 168 -3.16 5.03 -3.62
CA ALA A 168 -2.13 5.14 -4.64
C ALA A 168 -2.14 3.94 -5.61
N VAL A 169 -2.23 2.71 -5.10
CA VAL A 169 -2.32 1.50 -5.92
C VAL A 169 -3.58 1.51 -6.79
N GLN A 170 -4.73 1.88 -6.22
CA GLN A 170 -6.00 1.96 -6.95
C GLN A 170 -6.01 3.06 -8.02
N PHE A 171 -5.40 4.21 -7.70
CA PHE A 171 -5.24 5.30 -8.65
C PHE A 171 -4.36 4.85 -9.82
N ILE A 172 -3.23 4.21 -9.54
CA ILE A 172 -2.31 3.75 -10.59
C ILE A 172 -2.93 2.64 -11.43
N SER A 173 -3.61 1.67 -10.82
CA SER A 173 -4.25 0.58 -11.57
C SER A 173 -5.36 1.10 -12.50
N SER A 174 -6.12 2.09 -12.06
CA SER A 174 -7.25 2.64 -12.83
C SER A 174 -6.81 3.64 -13.90
N TYR A 175 -5.87 4.54 -13.58
CA TYR A 175 -5.55 5.69 -14.43
C TYR A 175 -4.22 5.56 -15.18
N ALA A 176 -3.21 4.88 -14.62
CA ALA A 176 -1.89 4.87 -15.26
C ALA A 176 -1.93 4.15 -16.61
N MET A 177 -2.53 2.95 -16.66
CA MET A 177 -2.63 2.21 -17.92
C MET A 177 -3.72 2.76 -18.85
N ALA A 178 -4.89 3.14 -18.32
CA ALA A 178 -6.01 3.59 -19.15
C ALA A 178 -5.79 4.96 -19.80
N LEU A 179 -5.11 5.88 -19.11
CA LEU A 179 -4.96 7.26 -19.56
C LEU A 179 -3.54 7.58 -20.01
N LEU A 180 -2.51 7.29 -19.20
CA LEU A 180 -1.14 7.72 -19.52
C LEU A 180 -0.56 6.96 -20.73
N LEU A 181 -0.90 5.67 -20.89
CA LEU A 181 -0.36 4.86 -21.98
C LEU A 181 -0.87 5.29 -23.36
N PRO A 182 -2.20 5.40 -23.63
CA PRO A 182 -2.68 5.91 -24.91
C PRO A 182 -2.22 7.35 -25.18
N LEU A 183 -2.22 8.21 -24.15
CA LEU A 183 -1.75 9.59 -24.26
C LEU A 183 -0.26 9.65 -24.63
N GLY A 184 0.56 8.77 -24.05
CA GLY A 184 1.97 8.63 -24.37
C GLY A 184 2.21 8.24 -25.84
N ILE A 185 1.41 7.32 -26.39
CA ILE A 185 1.48 6.92 -27.80
C ILE A 185 1.07 8.08 -28.73
N VAL A 186 0.00 8.80 -28.39
CA VAL A 186 -0.47 9.96 -29.18
C VAL A 186 0.60 11.05 -29.19
N PHE A 187 1.16 11.42 -28.04
CA PHE A 187 2.21 12.44 -27.98
C PHE A 187 3.51 12.02 -28.67
N ARG A 188 3.77 10.72 -28.79
CA ARG A 188 4.91 10.22 -29.55
C ARG A 188 4.76 10.42 -31.06
N SER A 189 3.53 10.51 -31.56
CA SER A 189 3.23 10.75 -32.98
C SER A 189 3.49 12.20 -33.41
N PHE A 190 3.70 13.12 -32.47
CA PHE A 190 4.05 14.51 -32.76
C PHE A 190 5.52 14.78 -32.43
N PHE A 191 6.27 15.33 -33.40
CA PHE A 191 7.70 15.60 -33.27
C PHE A 191 8.06 16.43 -32.02
N ALA A 192 7.28 17.47 -31.72
CA ALA A 192 7.53 18.37 -30.60
C ALA A 192 7.29 17.73 -29.22
N THR A 193 6.30 16.84 -29.10
CA THR A 193 5.91 16.21 -27.83
C THR A 193 6.50 14.82 -27.64
N ARG A 194 7.36 14.36 -28.56
CA ARG A 194 7.88 12.99 -28.58
C ARG A 194 8.59 12.60 -27.28
N LYS A 195 9.35 13.53 -26.68
CA LYS A 195 10.02 13.34 -25.40
C LYS A 195 9.03 13.18 -24.24
N ILE A 196 7.98 13.99 -24.23
CA ILE A 196 6.90 13.93 -23.24
C ILE A 196 6.16 12.58 -23.36
N GLY A 197 5.88 12.13 -24.59
CA GLY A 197 5.27 10.83 -24.84
C GLY A 197 6.10 9.65 -24.30
N GLY A 198 7.42 9.66 -24.52
CA GLY A 198 8.32 8.65 -23.95
C GLY A 198 8.33 8.65 -22.42
N ALA A 199 8.30 9.83 -21.80
CA ALA A 199 8.23 9.93 -20.34
C ALA A 199 6.91 9.45 -19.75
N LEU A 200 5.78 9.76 -20.41
CA LEU A 200 4.46 9.27 -19.99
C LEU A 200 4.35 7.76 -20.11
N LEU A 201 4.90 7.16 -21.17
CA LEU A 201 4.99 5.69 -21.31
C LEU A 201 5.83 5.07 -20.19
N GLY A 202 6.99 5.65 -19.88
CA GLY A 202 7.86 5.20 -18.79
C GLY A 202 7.18 5.30 -17.43
N MET A 203 6.46 6.39 -17.18
CA MET A 203 5.67 6.60 -15.96
C MET A 203 4.50 5.60 -15.85
N ALA A 204 3.75 5.40 -16.93
CA ALA A 204 2.62 4.48 -16.96
C ALA A 204 3.06 3.05 -16.64
N ILE A 205 4.05 2.55 -17.38
CA ILE A 205 4.55 1.17 -17.24
C ILE A 205 5.29 1.01 -15.90
N GLY A 206 6.16 1.96 -15.57
CA GLY A 206 6.98 1.91 -14.37
C GLY A 206 6.15 1.95 -13.09
N ALA A 207 5.21 2.90 -12.98
CA ALA A 207 4.35 3.00 -11.80
C ALA A 207 3.41 1.79 -11.66
N TYR A 208 2.85 1.31 -12.78
CA TYR A 208 1.93 0.16 -12.78
C TYR A 208 2.62 -1.15 -12.37
N ILE A 209 3.88 -1.34 -12.77
CA ILE A 209 4.63 -2.57 -12.45
C ILE A 209 5.33 -2.47 -11.10
N PHE A 210 6.20 -1.47 -10.91
CA PHE A 210 7.13 -1.47 -9.80
C PHE A 210 6.48 -1.09 -8.47
N LEU A 211 5.50 -0.18 -8.46
CA LEU A 211 4.88 0.23 -7.20
C LEU A 211 4.14 -0.92 -6.50
N PRO A 212 3.14 -1.58 -7.12
CA PRO A 212 2.44 -2.66 -6.44
C PRO A 212 3.37 -3.84 -6.16
N LEU A 213 4.39 -4.08 -7.00
CA LEU A 213 5.40 -5.11 -6.74
C LEU A 213 6.22 -4.81 -5.47
N CYS A 214 6.72 -3.57 -5.30
CA CYS A 214 7.51 -3.21 -4.13
C CYS A 214 6.68 -3.27 -2.85
N ILE A 215 5.43 -2.80 -2.88
CA ILE A 215 4.52 -2.89 -1.74
C ILE A 215 4.22 -4.36 -1.43
N TYR A 216 3.90 -5.17 -2.43
CA TYR A 216 3.64 -6.59 -2.24
C TYR A 216 4.85 -7.31 -1.64
N LEU A 217 6.05 -7.06 -2.15
CA LEU A 217 7.28 -7.64 -1.60
C LEU A 217 7.54 -7.21 -0.16
N SER A 218 7.26 -5.94 0.19
CA SER A 218 7.40 -5.50 1.59
C SER A 218 6.43 -6.18 2.54
N LEU A 219 5.25 -6.57 2.07
CA LEU A 219 4.28 -7.34 2.85
C LEU A 219 4.64 -8.83 2.92
N ALA A 220 5.29 -9.36 1.90
CA ALA A 220 5.60 -10.80 1.77
C ALA A 220 6.92 -11.22 2.42
N VAL A 221 7.91 -10.33 2.56
CA VAL A 221 9.26 -10.69 3.02
C VAL A 221 9.39 -10.74 4.55
N GLU A 222 8.51 -10.08 5.30
CA GLU A 222 8.60 -10.00 6.78
C GLU A 222 7.52 -10.84 7.48
N ASP A 223 7.77 -12.15 7.60
CA ASP A 223 6.94 -13.05 8.42
C ASP A 223 6.98 -12.67 9.91
N ASP A 224 8.12 -12.15 10.38
CA ASP A 224 8.34 -11.77 11.79
C ASP A 224 7.45 -10.60 12.24
N GLY A 225 7.18 -9.64 11.34
CA GLY A 225 6.30 -8.50 11.63
C GLY A 225 4.88 -8.95 11.95
N TRP A 226 4.37 -9.92 11.18
CA TRP A 226 3.06 -10.52 11.38
C TRP A 226 2.98 -11.40 12.62
N GLY A 227 4.06 -12.14 12.92
CA GLY A 227 4.17 -12.90 14.18
C GLY A 227 4.05 -12.00 15.42
N ALA A 228 4.73 -10.86 15.41
CA ALA A 228 4.63 -9.88 16.50
C ALA A 228 3.22 -9.27 16.60
N PHE A 229 2.59 -8.93 15.46
CA PHE A 229 1.24 -8.39 15.43
C PHE A 229 0.19 -9.38 15.96
N THR A 230 0.25 -10.65 15.52
CA THR A 230 -0.69 -11.69 15.96
C THR A 230 -0.54 -12.00 17.45
N SER A 231 0.70 -12.06 17.95
CA SER A 231 1.00 -12.22 19.38
C SER A 231 0.42 -11.06 20.20
N LEU A 232 0.64 -9.82 19.76
CA LEU A 232 0.05 -8.64 20.39
C LEU A 232 -1.48 -8.69 20.37
N SER A 233 -2.08 -8.95 19.21
CA SER A 233 -3.55 -9.02 19.08
C SER A 233 -4.15 -10.07 20.00
N SER A 234 -3.53 -11.25 20.12
CA SER A 234 -3.98 -12.31 21.01
C SER A 234 -3.87 -11.93 22.49
N SER A 235 -2.77 -11.26 22.88
CA SER A 235 -2.54 -10.82 24.26
C SER A 235 -3.48 -9.70 24.67
N VAL A 236 -3.81 -8.80 23.73
CA VAL A 236 -4.79 -7.73 23.95
C VAL A 236 -6.20 -8.31 24.07
N SER A 237 -6.57 -9.30 23.25
CA SER A 237 -7.86 -9.98 23.38
C SER A 237 -7.97 -10.74 24.70
N SER A 238 -6.94 -11.48 25.11
CA SER A 238 -6.98 -12.23 26.38
C SER A 238 -7.06 -11.27 27.57
N PHE A 239 -6.28 -10.19 27.58
CA PHE A 239 -6.38 -9.16 28.62
C PHE A 239 -7.80 -8.58 28.72
N ARG A 240 -8.44 -8.35 27.57
CA ARG A 240 -9.83 -7.85 27.54
C ARG A 240 -10.81 -8.89 28.07
N GLU A 241 -10.62 -10.17 27.80
CA GLU A 241 -11.48 -11.25 28.32
C GLU A 241 -11.35 -11.36 29.85
N ASP A 242 -10.12 -11.31 30.36
CA ASP A 242 -9.83 -11.42 31.79
C ASP A 242 -10.34 -10.18 32.56
N PHE A 243 -10.09 -8.98 32.05
CA PHE A 243 -10.29 -7.73 32.80
C PHE A 243 -11.41 -6.82 32.27
N GLY A 244 -12.13 -7.24 31.22
CA GLY A 244 -13.13 -6.41 30.54
C GLY A 244 -14.35 -6.04 31.38
N ALA A 245 -14.62 -6.78 32.47
CA ALA A 245 -15.72 -6.52 33.37
C ALA A 245 -15.47 -5.36 34.35
N LEU A 246 -14.20 -4.97 34.57
CA LEU A 246 -13.82 -3.99 35.59
C LEU A 246 -14.49 -2.61 35.42
N PRO A 247 -14.56 -2.01 34.22
CA PRO A 247 -15.21 -0.69 34.09
C PRO A 247 -16.72 -0.72 34.31
N THR A 248 -17.33 -1.91 34.24
CA THR A 248 -18.77 -2.11 34.36
C THR A 248 -19.20 -2.65 35.72
N SER A 249 -18.26 -3.08 36.56
CA SER A 249 -18.60 -3.62 37.87
C SER A 249 -19.02 -2.51 38.83
N ASN A 250 -20.07 -2.79 39.59
CA ASN A 250 -20.57 -1.86 40.60
C ASN A 250 -19.73 -2.01 41.88
N PHE A 251 -18.75 -1.12 42.06
CA PHE A 251 -17.90 -1.08 43.25
C PHE A 251 -18.62 -0.52 44.49
N GLU A 252 -19.88 -0.08 44.39
CA GLU A 252 -20.65 0.40 45.54
C GLU A 252 -21.14 -0.75 46.43
N GLU A 253 -21.17 -1.98 45.91
CA GLU A 253 -21.58 -3.17 46.67
C GLU A 253 -20.37 -3.78 47.40
N SER A 254 -20.34 -3.62 48.73
CA SER A 254 -19.16 -3.89 49.58
C SER A 254 -18.62 -5.32 49.47
N ASP A 255 -19.49 -6.29 49.23
CA ASP A 255 -19.13 -7.70 49.24
C ASP A 255 -18.39 -8.10 47.94
N ASN A 256 -18.59 -7.36 46.85
CA ASN A 256 -17.96 -7.62 45.55
C ASN A 256 -16.59 -6.93 45.39
N LEU A 257 -16.31 -5.90 46.19
CA LEU A 257 -15.11 -5.08 46.03
C LEU A 257 -13.85 -5.83 46.47
N GLN A 258 -13.93 -6.60 47.55
CA GLN A 258 -12.78 -7.37 48.03
C GLN A 258 -12.41 -8.49 47.05
N GLU A 259 -13.41 -9.22 46.54
CA GLU A 259 -13.22 -10.28 45.55
C GLU A 259 -12.61 -9.72 44.25
N GLN A 260 -13.10 -8.56 43.76
CA GLN A 260 -12.55 -7.95 42.56
C GLN A 260 -11.11 -7.46 42.73
N VAL A 261 -10.75 -6.90 43.89
CA VAL A 261 -9.37 -6.49 44.18
C VAL A 261 -8.46 -7.71 44.34
N GLU A 262 -8.96 -8.79 44.92
CA GLU A 262 -8.21 -10.05 45.07
C GLU A 262 -7.99 -10.71 43.70
N ASN A 263 -9.00 -10.78 42.83
CA ASN A 263 -8.87 -11.28 41.46
C ASN A 263 -7.83 -10.49 40.65
N LEU A 264 -7.83 -9.16 40.74
CA LEU A 264 -6.81 -8.30 40.10
C LEU A 264 -5.38 -8.65 40.54
N ARG A 265 -5.21 -9.06 41.80
CA ARG A 265 -3.92 -9.43 42.37
C ARG A 265 -3.52 -10.86 41.97
N GLU A 266 -4.45 -11.81 42.06
CA GLU A 266 -4.20 -13.22 41.74
C GLU A 266 -3.92 -13.44 40.25
N GLU A 267 -4.61 -12.72 39.37
CA GLU A 267 -4.45 -12.82 37.92
C GLU A 267 -3.20 -12.07 37.40
N GLY A 268 -2.43 -11.42 38.29
CA GLY A 268 -1.20 -10.75 37.92
C GLY A 268 -1.42 -9.57 36.98
N PHE A 269 -2.45 -8.74 37.23
CA PHE A 269 -2.82 -7.62 36.37
C PHE A 269 -1.64 -6.72 35.97
N LEU A 270 -0.76 -6.37 36.92
CA LEU A 270 0.40 -5.53 36.65
C LEU A 270 1.44 -6.22 35.75
N ASP A 271 1.63 -7.52 35.91
CA ASP A 271 2.56 -8.29 35.07
C ASP A 271 2.04 -8.39 33.64
N ARG A 272 0.71 -8.58 33.47
CA ARG A 272 0.05 -8.54 32.15
C ARG A 272 0.16 -7.18 31.48
N VAL A 273 -0.01 -6.10 32.22
CA VAL A 273 0.16 -4.74 31.69
C VAL A 273 1.61 -4.50 31.24
N ALA A 274 2.60 -4.97 32.02
CA ALA A 274 4.00 -4.88 31.65
C ALA A 274 4.36 -5.73 30.41
N GLU A 275 3.83 -6.95 30.33
CA GLU A 275 3.94 -7.84 29.17
C GLU A 275 3.37 -7.16 27.91
N LEU A 276 2.16 -6.61 28.00
CA LEU A 276 1.54 -5.86 26.91
C LEU A 276 2.41 -4.70 26.46
N LEU A 277 2.94 -3.89 27.38
CA LEU A 277 3.79 -2.75 27.03
C LEU A 277 5.02 -3.18 26.22
N SER A 278 5.65 -4.29 26.61
CA SER A 278 6.78 -4.88 25.90
C SER A 278 6.37 -5.33 24.49
N LEU A 279 5.26 -6.06 24.36
CA LEU A 279 4.74 -6.52 23.08
C LEU A 279 4.34 -5.37 22.15
N TYR A 280 3.72 -4.31 22.68
CA TYR A 280 3.40 -3.11 21.92
C TYR A 280 4.65 -2.46 21.35
N SER A 281 5.68 -2.27 22.17
CA SER A 281 6.93 -1.62 21.72
C SER A 281 7.60 -2.40 20.59
N SER A 282 7.64 -3.73 20.70
CA SER A 282 8.21 -4.61 19.68
C SER A 282 7.38 -4.59 18.39
N ALA A 283 6.07 -4.83 18.49
CA ALA A 283 5.19 -4.87 17.33
C ALA A 283 5.12 -3.52 16.61
N LEU A 284 5.07 -2.41 17.34
CA LEU A 284 4.98 -1.07 16.76
C LEU A 284 6.23 -0.69 15.98
N SER A 285 7.42 -1.09 16.45
CA SER A 285 8.67 -0.86 15.72
C SER A 285 8.70 -1.58 14.36
N LEU A 286 8.26 -2.84 14.33
CA LEU A 286 8.18 -3.65 13.11
C LEU A 286 7.09 -3.12 12.17
N LEU A 287 5.91 -2.81 12.70
CA LEU A 287 4.82 -2.23 11.90
C LEU A 287 5.21 -0.88 11.30
N PHE A 288 5.96 -0.04 12.02
CA PHE A 288 6.46 1.22 11.49
C PHE A 288 7.43 1.00 10.33
N LEU A 289 8.38 0.08 10.48
CA LEU A 289 9.33 -0.25 9.42
C LEU A 289 8.61 -0.78 8.18
N GLN A 290 7.68 -1.71 8.37
CA GLN A 290 6.97 -2.39 7.29
C GLN A 290 5.96 -1.49 6.57
N ASN A 291 5.23 -0.64 7.28
CA ASN A 291 4.11 0.12 6.70
C ASN A 291 4.44 1.58 6.40
N ILE A 292 5.60 2.09 6.84
CA ILE A 292 6.03 3.47 6.58
C ILE A 292 7.36 3.48 5.83
N LEU A 293 8.40 2.83 6.37
CA LEU A 293 9.74 2.90 5.78
C LEU A 293 9.84 2.14 4.45
N MET A 294 9.37 0.90 4.41
CA MET A 294 9.43 0.04 3.23
C MET A 294 8.64 0.61 2.04
N PRO A 295 7.40 1.11 2.19
CA PRO A 295 6.66 1.72 1.08
C PRO A 295 7.31 3.00 0.56
N LEU A 296 7.96 3.77 1.43
CA LEU A 296 8.73 4.96 1.03
C LEU A 296 9.95 4.56 0.19
N LEU A 297 10.66 3.52 0.60
CA LEU A 297 11.74 2.93 -0.20
C LEU A 297 11.22 2.40 -1.55
N GLY A 298 10.07 1.71 -1.53
CA GLY A 298 9.39 1.23 -2.74
C GLY A 298 9.00 2.34 -3.70
N LEU A 299 8.55 3.49 -3.18
CA LEU A 299 8.26 4.69 -3.99
C LEU A 299 9.55 5.24 -4.61
N LEU A 300 10.65 5.31 -3.86
CA LEU A 300 11.95 5.75 -4.38
C LEU A 300 12.45 4.82 -5.50
N ILE A 301 12.39 3.50 -5.28
CA ILE A 301 12.76 2.49 -6.29
C ILE A 301 11.87 2.65 -7.54
N THR A 302 10.57 2.83 -7.35
CA THR A 302 9.62 3.05 -8.45
C THR A 302 9.96 4.32 -9.21
N ALA A 303 10.28 5.42 -8.53
CA ALA A 303 10.67 6.67 -9.17
C ALA A 303 11.93 6.49 -10.03
N VAL A 304 12.97 5.84 -9.49
CA VAL A 304 14.20 5.51 -10.22
C VAL A 304 13.90 4.64 -11.44
N ALA A 305 13.07 3.60 -11.29
CA ALA A 305 12.67 2.73 -12.39
C ALA A 305 11.91 3.50 -13.48
N VAL A 306 10.99 4.39 -13.11
CA VAL A 306 10.26 5.28 -14.03
C VAL A 306 11.22 6.18 -14.80
N PHE A 307 12.23 6.77 -14.14
CA PHE A 307 13.23 7.60 -14.81
C PHE A 307 14.05 6.81 -15.84
N HIS A 308 14.48 5.60 -15.49
CA HIS A 308 15.23 4.73 -16.42
C HIS A 308 14.36 4.29 -17.61
N LEU A 309 13.11 3.90 -17.37
CA LEU A 309 12.17 3.56 -18.45
C LEU A 309 11.88 4.76 -19.35
N ALA A 310 11.65 5.94 -18.78
CA ALA A 310 11.46 7.17 -19.55
C ALA A 310 12.67 7.44 -20.46
N LYS A 311 13.90 7.26 -19.95
CA LYS A 311 15.13 7.40 -20.75
C LYS A 311 15.22 6.38 -21.89
N ILE A 312 14.90 5.11 -21.63
CA ILE A 312 14.88 4.04 -22.65
C ILE A 312 13.88 4.38 -23.77
N PHE A 313 12.75 4.99 -23.43
CA PHE A 313 11.76 5.44 -24.41
C PHE A 313 12.11 6.76 -25.11
N GLY A 314 13.27 7.35 -24.86
CA GLY A 314 13.70 8.63 -25.44
C GLY A 314 13.01 9.85 -24.80
N GLY A 315 12.40 9.67 -23.64
CA GLY A 315 11.84 10.72 -22.80
C GLY A 315 12.91 11.37 -21.94
N GLU A 316 13.87 12.02 -22.57
CA GLU A 316 14.78 12.93 -21.85
C GLU A 316 13.99 14.20 -21.48
N LEU A 317 13.23 14.15 -20.38
CA LEU A 317 12.45 15.28 -19.86
C LEU A 317 13.34 16.47 -19.48
N PHE A 318 14.61 16.21 -19.17
CA PHE A 318 15.63 17.22 -18.88
C PHE A 318 16.77 17.02 -19.87
N GLY A 319 16.84 17.88 -20.88
CA GLY A 319 17.91 17.80 -21.88
C GLY A 319 19.26 17.93 -21.21
N GLY A 320 20.04 16.85 -21.20
CA GLY A 320 21.51 16.84 -21.09
C GLY A 320 22.16 17.73 -20.03
N VAL A 321 21.47 18.12 -18.95
CA VAL A 321 22.16 18.74 -17.81
C VAL A 321 22.73 17.58 -17.02
N GLY A 322 24.03 17.35 -17.18
CA GLY A 322 24.75 16.20 -16.64
C GLY A 322 24.49 15.97 -15.16
N TRP A 323 23.74 14.90 -14.87
CA TRP A 323 23.70 14.28 -13.56
C TRP A 323 24.85 13.26 -13.45
N GLU A 324 26.08 13.69 -13.73
CA GLU A 324 27.32 12.95 -13.41
C GLU A 324 27.75 13.14 -11.94
N ILE A 325 26.80 13.42 -11.05
CA ILE A 325 27.09 13.52 -9.62
C ILE A 325 26.08 12.66 -8.87
N ILE A 326 26.46 11.39 -8.67
CA ILE A 326 26.61 10.68 -7.38
C ILE A 326 27.15 9.29 -7.69
#